data_AF-A0A5E4IKQ8-F1
#
_entry.id   AF-A0A5E4IKQ8-F1
#
_cell.length_a   1.000
_cell.length_b   1.000
_cell.length_c   1.000
_cell.angle_alpha   90.00
_cell.angle_beta   90.00
_cell.angle_gamma   90.00
#
_symmetry.space_group_name_H-M   'P 1'
#
loop_
_entity.id
_entity.type
_entity.pdbx_description
1 polymer ?
#
loop_
_entity_poly.entity_id
_entity_poly.type
_entity_poly.pdbx_seq_one_letter_code
_entity_poly.pdbx_strand_id
1 'polypeptide(L)'
;MRIDEIRIILVLLLLVLLVNSSNAAISYDISVRAGGKGAEIHRQTQNLTLTIDGLVSGVGNFSRLTHIRGPTGISADESTSSTKKGNLSYEEKKALVTLEGPVVITASLKSSSYNYTPPQTGTPIEVSLQESADVFVDEYWPAAFANYNNIDYSGPEIRTSEHYENNGDVVASSIDSWDLTKQSLYRTYINRTVISLIVTPNKVTEDVASNKSSFYVLESRSTGALTHLEAIKGGSSCDSTSRISEDYRGQENLSLVARMNGTVIRRGPEDEWLPCGLCGFSNSRQEFPSASSFSGLLSEQIPYSESAR
;
A
#
# COMPACT_ATOMS: atom_id res chain seq x y z
N MET A 1 -11.18 50.33 -14.15
CA MET A 1 -10.35 49.35 -13.41
C MET A 1 -9.25 50.11 -12.70
N ARG A 2 -9.22 50.06 -11.36
CA ARG A 2 -8.20 50.76 -10.57
C ARG A 2 -6.86 50.01 -10.66
N ILE A 3 -5.74 50.71 -10.52
CA ILE A 3 -4.38 50.13 -10.60
C ILE A 3 -4.21 48.98 -9.59
N ASP A 4 -4.90 49.05 -8.45
CA ASP A 4 -4.86 48.02 -7.42
C ASP A 4 -5.58 46.73 -7.83
N GLU A 5 -6.64 46.81 -8.64
CA GLU A 5 -7.36 45.64 -9.17
C GLU A 5 -6.50 44.88 -10.18
N ILE A 6 -5.72 45.59 -11.01
CA ILE A 6 -4.79 44.99 -11.98
C ILE A 6 -3.68 44.22 -11.25
N ARG A 7 -3.15 44.76 -10.16
CA ARG A 7 -2.08 44.12 -9.38
C ARG A 7 -2.53 42.82 -8.73
N ILE A 8 -3.73 42.81 -8.14
CA ILE A 8 -4.30 41.60 -7.53
C ILE A 8 -4.50 40.51 -8.58
N ILE A 9 -5.07 40.86 -9.74
CA ILE A 9 -5.27 39.90 -10.85
C ILE A 9 -3.94 39.34 -11.33
N LEU A 10 -2.91 40.18 -11.46
CA LEU A 10 -1.59 39.76 -11.95
C LEU A 10 -0.85 38.86 -10.95
N VAL A 11 -0.95 39.14 -9.66
CA VAL A 11 -0.42 38.27 -8.59
C VAL A 11 -1.16 36.92 -8.57
N LEU A 12 -2.48 36.93 -8.74
CA LEU A 12 -3.28 35.70 -8.80
C LEU A 12 -2.93 34.87 -10.04
N LEU A 13 -2.75 35.51 -11.20
CA LEU A 13 -2.30 34.86 -12.43
C LEU A 13 -0.91 34.26 -12.28
N LEU A 14 0.02 34.97 -11.62
CA LEU A 14 1.37 34.49 -11.35
C LEU A 14 1.35 33.30 -10.38
N LEU A 15 0.46 33.32 -9.38
CA LEU A 15 0.24 32.19 -8.48
C LEU A 15 -0.32 30.97 -9.20
N VAL A 16 -1.24 31.14 -10.15
CA VAL A 16 -1.76 30.03 -10.98
C VAL A 16 -0.66 29.47 -11.89
N LEU A 17 0.23 30.31 -12.43
CA LEU A 17 1.38 29.87 -13.24
C LEU A 17 2.45 29.13 -12.42
N LEU A 18 2.50 29.34 -11.10
CA LEU A 18 3.39 28.60 -10.19
C LEU A 18 2.83 27.24 -9.77
N VAL A 19 1.56 26.96 -10.07
CA VAL A 19 1.00 25.60 -9.91
C VAL A 19 1.45 24.79 -11.13
N ASN A 20 2.64 24.19 -11.03
CA ASN A 20 3.02 23.12 -11.95
C ASN A 20 1.93 22.04 -11.87
N SER A 21 1.19 21.82 -12.96
CA SER A 21 0.28 20.69 -13.03
C SER A 21 1.13 19.42 -12.93
N SER A 22 0.98 18.71 -11.81
CA SER A 22 1.47 17.35 -11.67
C SER A 22 0.65 16.46 -12.60
N ASN A 23 1.04 16.41 -13.87
CA ASN A 23 0.42 15.51 -14.83
C ASN A 23 0.80 14.09 -14.44
N ALA A 24 -0.20 13.22 -14.30
CA ALA A 24 0.05 11.78 -14.30
C ALA A 24 0.79 11.38 -15.56
N ALA A 25 1.82 10.52 -15.46
CA ALA A 25 2.47 10.02 -16.65
C ALA A 25 1.78 8.78 -17.23
N ILE A 26 1.09 7.97 -16.40
CA ILE A 26 0.18 6.91 -16.87
C ILE A 26 -1.11 6.94 -16.05
N SER A 27 -2.25 6.95 -16.76
CA SER A 27 -3.57 6.75 -16.19
C SER A 27 -4.44 5.94 -17.13
N TYR A 28 -5.44 5.28 -16.57
CA TYR A 28 -6.48 4.65 -17.36
C TYR A 28 -7.81 4.69 -16.61
N ASP A 29 -8.88 4.71 -17.38
CA ASP A 29 -10.25 4.67 -16.93
C ASP A 29 -10.95 3.54 -17.69
N ILE A 30 -11.58 2.64 -16.96
CA ILE A 30 -12.37 1.55 -17.54
C ILE A 30 -13.80 1.72 -17.03
N SER A 31 -14.76 1.93 -17.92
CA SER A 31 -16.18 1.86 -17.62
C SER A 31 -16.79 0.67 -18.34
N VAL A 32 -17.39 -0.26 -17.58
CA VAL A 32 -18.04 -1.45 -18.13
C VAL A 32 -19.46 -1.57 -17.61
N ARG A 33 -20.38 -1.90 -18.52
CA ARG A 33 -21.81 -2.05 -18.25
C ARG A 33 -22.34 -3.29 -18.93
N ALA A 34 -23.25 -3.99 -18.25
CA ALA A 34 -24.02 -5.10 -18.81
C ALA A 34 -25.46 -5.00 -18.29
N GLY A 35 -26.42 -4.81 -19.18
CA GLY A 35 -27.79 -4.46 -18.79
C GLY A 35 -27.86 -3.20 -17.92
N GLY A 36 -28.47 -3.31 -16.73
CA GLY A 36 -28.67 -2.19 -15.78
C GLY A 36 -27.55 -2.00 -14.74
N LYS A 37 -26.47 -2.77 -14.80
CA LYS A 37 -25.35 -2.69 -13.85
C LYS A 37 -24.06 -2.32 -14.57
N GLY A 38 -23.15 -1.70 -13.83
CA GLY A 38 -21.83 -1.36 -14.31
C GLY A 38 -20.86 -1.07 -13.19
N ALA A 39 -19.59 -0.99 -13.55
CA ALA A 39 -18.50 -0.65 -12.67
C ALA A 39 -17.46 0.18 -13.42
N GLU A 40 -16.71 0.95 -12.65
CA GLU A 40 -15.71 1.87 -13.17
C GLU A 40 -14.41 1.69 -12.39
N ILE A 41 -13.28 1.66 -13.11
CA ILE A 41 -11.95 1.58 -12.53
C ILE A 41 -11.20 2.83 -12.95
N HIS A 42 -10.88 3.68 -11.97
CA HIS A 42 -10.15 4.93 -12.15
C HIS A 42 -8.76 4.79 -11.56
N ARG A 43 -7.72 4.77 -12.40
CA ARG A 43 -6.35 4.53 -11.94
C ARG A 43 -5.39 5.55 -12.54
N GLN A 44 -4.52 6.06 -11.66
CA GLN A 44 -3.52 7.06 -11.99
C GLN A 44 -2.25 6.75 -11.21
N THR A 45 -1.10 6.82 -11.88
CA THR A 45 0.21 6.68 -11.24
C THR A 45 1.15 7.80 -11.65
N GLN A 46 2.12 8.05 -10.78
CA GLN A 46 3.20 9.00 -10.97
C GLN A 46 4.48 8.41 -10.38
N ASN A 47 5.58 8.65 -11.08
CA ASN A 47 6.91 8.43 -10.52
C ASN A 47 7.12 9.39 -9.33
N LEU A 48 7.25 8.83 -8.13
CA LEU A 48 7.48 9.60 -6.90
C LEU A 48 8.68 8.99 -6.18
N THR A 49 9.56 9.86 -5.71
CA THR A 49 10.62 9.48 -4.77
C THR A 49 10.60 10.47 -3.62
N LEU A 50 10.42 9.96 -2.41
CA LEU A 50 10.46 10.73 -1.18
C LEU A 50 11.47 10.09 -0.25
N THR A 51 12.48 10.86 0.15
CA THR A 51 13.49 10.44 1.13
C THR A 51 13.50 11.43 2.29
N ILE A 52 13.44 10.91 3.51
CA ILE A 52 13.51 11.72 4.74
C ILE A 52 14.58 11.07 5.62
N ASP A 53 15.64 11.81 5.88
CA ASP A 53 16.67 11.44 6.85
C ASP A 53 16.69 12.49 7.96
N GLY A 54 16.59 12.04 9.20
CA GLY A 54 16.43 12.92 10.35
C GLY A 54 17.17 12.42 11.57
N LEU A 55 17.75 13.36 12.32
CA LEU A 55 18.32 13.13 13.64
C LEU A 55 17.84 14.25 14.56
N VAL A 56 17.20 13.87 15.67
CA VAL A 56 16.73 14.79 16.71
C VAL A 56 17.25 14.31 18.05
N SER A 57 17.95 15.18 18.77
CA SER A 57 18.43 14.89 20.12
C SER A 57 18.22 16.08 21.04
N GLY A 58 17.78 15.86 22.27
CA GLY A 58 17.66 16.93 23.25
C GLY A 58 16.81 16.57 24.46
N VAL A 59 16.67 17.55 25.35
CA VAL A 59 15.91 17.39 26.59
C VAL A 59 14.71 18.33 26.58
N GLY A 60 13.50 17.78 26.72
CA GLY A 60 12.28 18.57 26.66
C GLY A 60 11.03 17.73 26.52
N ASN A 61 9.96 18.40 26.12
CA ASN A 61 8.75 17.75 25.64
C ASN A 61 8.86 17.64 24.12
N PHE A 62 8.36 16.56 23.55
CA PHE A 62 8.37 16.35 22.10
C PHE A 62 7.07 15.73 21.64
N SER A 63 6.74 16.02 20.39
CA SER A 63 5.66 15.40 19.65
C SER A 63 6.08 15.31 18.19
N ARG A 64 5.94 14.13 17.62
CA ARG A 64 6.17 13.83 16.22
C ARG A 64 4.96 13.06 15.71
N LEU A 65 4.50 13.47 14.54
CA LEU A 65 3.49 12.77 13.77
C LEU A 65 4.01 12.65 12.35
N THR A 66 4.00 11.45 11.80
CA THR A 66 4.25 11.24 10.37
C THR A 66 3.15 10.39 9.78
N HIS A 67 2.66 10.85 8.64
CA HIS A 67 1.61 10.19 7.91
C HIS A 67 2.01 10.09 6.44
N ILE A 68 2.03 8.87 5.91
CA ILE A 68 2.27 8.59 4.50
C ILE A 68 1.07 7.78 4.01
N ARG A 69 0.34 8.33 3.04
CA ARG A 69 -0.59 7.57 2.22
C ARG A 69 0.03 7.44 0.85
N GLY A 70 0.65 6.29 0.61
CA GLY A 70 1.31 5.98 -0.64
C GLY A 70 0.30 5.63 -1.74
N PRO A 71 0.72 5.75 -3.02
CA PRO A 71 0.02 5.11 -4.13
C PRO A 71 -0.04 3.60 -3.91
N THR A 72 -1.00 2.90 -4.51
CA THR A 72 -1.07 1.42 -4.54
C THR A 72 -1.34 0.71 -3.21
N GLY A 73 -1.83 1.42 -2.18
CA GLY A 73 -2.30 0.81 -0.91
C GLY A 73 -1.20 0.58 0.14
N ILE A 74 -0.05 1.25 0.00
CA ILE A 74 0.94 1.36 1.07
C ILE A 74 0.58 2.54 1.96
N SER A 75 0.51 2.33 3.27
CA SER A 75 0.34 3.43 4.23
C SER A 75 1.30 3.27 5.42
N ALA A 76 1.65 4.40 6.03
CA ALA A 76 2.45 4.44 7.24
C ALA A 76 1.99 5.58 8.14
N ASP A 77 1.68 5.24 9.37
CA ASP A 77 1.20 6.11 10.43
C ASP A 77 2.11 5.95 11.64
N GLU A 78 2.77 7.03 12.03
CA GLU A 78 3.69 7.01 13.17
C GLU A 78 3.44 8.20 14.07
N SER A 79 3.39 7.95 15.37
CA SER A 79 3.40 9.01 16.35
C SER A 79 4.38 8.70 17.47
N THR A 80 5.02 9.75 17.98
CA THR A 80 5.91 9.63 19.15
C THR A 80 5.80 10.91 19.96
N SER A 81 5.49 10.78 21.25
CA SER A 81 5.26 11.93 22.12
C SER A 81 5.70 11.68 23.56
N SER A 82 6.13 12.75 24.22
CA SER A 82 6.39 12.79 25.66
C SER A 82 5.80 14.08 26.21
N THR A 83 4.80 13.95 27.08
CA THR A 83 4.09 15.08 27.71
C THR A 83 4.89 15.72 28.84
N LYS A 84 5.90 14.99 29.36
CA LYS A 84 6.81 15.42 30.42
C LYS A 84 8.23 15.54 29.85
N LYS A 85 9.07 16.31 30.57
CA LYS A 85 10.45 16.51 30.18
C LYS A 85 11.22 15.19 30.25
N GLY A 86 11.76 14.75 29.13
CA GLY A 86 12.67 13.61 29.04
C GLY A 86 13.85 13.92 28.12
N ASN A 87 14.85 13.06 28.16
CA ASN A 87 15.94 13.07 27.18
C ASN A 87 15.55 12.14 26.03
N LEU A 88 15.61 12.64 24.80
CA LEU A 88 15.32 11.87 23.59
C LEU A 88 16.51 11.95 22.64
N SER A 89 16.87 10.81 22.07
CA SER A 89 17.61 10.68 20.82
C SER A 89 16.76 9.89 19.83
N TYR A 90 16.58 10.44 18.65
CA TYR A 90 15.71 9.88 17.61
C TYR A 90 16.40 9.99 16.25
N GLU A 91 16.61 8.85 15.59
CA GLU A 91 17.10 8.77 14.21
C GLU A 91 16.03 8.14 13.33
N GLU A 92 15.76 8.74 12.17
CA GLU A 92 14.87 8.19 11.15
C GLU A 92 15.49 8.20 9.76
N LYS A 93 15.15 7.17 8.98
CA LYS A 93 15.41 7.09 7.55
C LYS A 93 14.22 6.49 6.85
N LYS A 94 13.58 7.27 5.98
CA LYS A 94 12.40 6.89 5.21
C LYS A 94 12.68 7.02 3.73
N ALA A 95 12.26 6.03 2.97
CA ALA A 95 12.30 6.06 1.52
C ALA A 95 10.99 5.49 0.98
N LEU A 96 10.25 6.29 0.22
CA LEU A 96 9.12 5.86 -0.60
C LEU A 96 9.49 6.05 -2.07
N VAL A 97 9.36 4.99 -2.84
CA VAL A 97 9.57 5.01 -4.29
C VAL A 97 8.36 4.37 -4.95
N THR A 98 7.73 5.08 -5.87
CA THR A 98 6.73 4.51 -6.77
C THR A 98 7.17 4.76 -8.19
N LEU A 99 7.12 3.71 -9.01
CA LEU A 99 7.46 3.80 -10.41
C LEU A 99 6.28 3.33 -11.27
N GLU A 100 6.19 3.95 -12.43
CA GLU A 100 5.35 3.51 -13.51
C GLU A 100 5.82 2.18 -14.08
N GLY A 101 4.87 1.48 -14.67
CA GLY A 101 5.15 0.34 -15.49
C GLY A 101 3.95 -0.09 -16.31
N PRO A 102 4.11 -1.17 -17.10
CA PRO A 102 3.13 -1.57 -18.08
C PRO A 102 1.82 -1.99 -17.44
N VAL A 103 0.72 -1.71 -18.14
CA VAL A 103 -0.62 -2.18 -17.78
C VAL A 103 -1.18 -2.97 -18.97
N VAL A 104 -1.66 -4.17 -18.72
CA VAL A 104 -2.37 -4.98 -19.72
C VAL A 104 -3.83 -5.05 -19.32
N ILE A 105 -4.70 -4.52 -20.17
CA ILE A 105 -6.15 -4.55 -19.99
C ILE A 105 -6.72 -5.52 -21.01
N THR A 106 -7.44 -6.54 -20.55
CA THR A 106 -8.20 -7.47 -21.39
C THR A 106 -9.66 -7.34 -21.02
N ALA A 107 -10.51 -7.03 -21.99
CA ALA A 107 -11.95 -7.00 -21.81
C ALA A 107 -12.60 -7.97 -22.78
N SER A 108 -13.54 -8.78 -22.29
CA SER A 108 -14.35 -9.67 -23.11
C SER A 108 -15.82 -9.42 -22.83
N LEU A 109 -16.59 -9.21 -23.90
CA LEU A 109 -18.04 -9.06 -23.83
C LEU A 109 -18.66 -10.37 -24.33
N LYS A 110 -19.55 -10.93 -23.51
CA LYS A 110 -20.30 -12.15 -23.81
C LYS A 110 -21.77 -11.78 -23.89
N SER A 111 -22.38 -12.04 -25.04
CA SER A 111 -23.82 -11.92 -25.24
C SER A 111 -24.31 -13.26 -25.78
N SER A 112 -25.42 -13.77 -25.23
CA SER A 112 -26.10 -14.92 -25.80
C SER A 112 -27.46 -14.49 -26.31
N SER A 113 -27.81 -14.89 -27.52
CA SER A 113 -29.16 -14.74 -28.05
C SER A 113 -29.72 -16.11 -28.39
N TYR A 114 -31.03 -16.27 -28.22
CA TYR A 114 -31.75 -17.43 -28.75
C TYR A 114 -32.96 -16.98 -29.55
N ASN A 115 -33.26 -17.74 -30.59
CA ASN A 115 -34.44 -17.50 -31.42
C ASN A 115 -35.64 -18.16 -30.75
N TYR A 116 -36.57 -17.35 -30.25
CA TYR A 116 -37.87 -17.79 -29.78
C TYR A 116 -38.90 -17.61 -30.88
N THR A 117 -39.58 -18.68 -31.32
CA THR A 117 -40.69 -18.57 -32.26
C THR A 117 -42.01 -18.59 -31.47
N PRO A 118 -42.73 -17.46 -31.36
CA PRO A 118 -44.00 -17.44 -30.65
C PRO A 118 -45.02 -18.33 -31.37
N PRO A 119 -45.88 -19.06 -30.64
CA PRO A 119 -46.88 -19.96 -31.23
C PRO A 119 -47.88 -19.28 -32.17
N GLN A 120 -48.03 -17.96 -32.08
CA GLN A 120 -49.09 -17.19 -32.72
C GLN A 120 -48.67 -16.49 -34.01
N THR A 121 -47.37 -16.23 -34.21
CA THR A 121 -46.86 -15.45 -35.36
C THR A 121 -45.98 -16.26 -36.30
N GLY A 122 -45.42 -17.39 -35.87
CA GLY A 122 -44.58 -18.27 -36.70
C GLY A 122 -43.23 -17.66 -37.13
N THR A 123 -42.98 -16.39 -36.83
CA THR A 123 -41.74 -15.68 -37.08
C THR A 123 -40.79 -15.84 -35.89
N PRO A 124 -39.53 -16.25 -36.09
CA PRO A 124 -38.51 -16.24 -35.04
C PRO A 124 -38.29 -14.80 -34.55
N ILE A 125 -38.34 -14.60 -33.23
CA ILE A 125 -37.91 -13.38 -32.56
C ILE A 125 -36.58 -13.69 -31.88
N GLU A 126 -35.56 -12.87 -32.12
CA GLU A 126 -34.30 -12.96 -31.39
C GLU A 126 -34.49 -12.39 -29.98
N VAL A 127 -34.27 -13.23 -28.96
CA VAL A 127 -34.32 -12.84 -27.55
C VAL A 127 -32.90 -12.83 -27.02
N SER A 128 -32.41 -11.64 -26.66
CA SER A 128 -31.12 -11.48 -25.98
C SER A 128 -31.23 -11.98 -24.54
N LEU A 129 -30.45 -13.00 -24.20
CA LEU A 129 -30.29 -13.52 -22.85
C LEU A 129 -28.92 -13.12 -22.33
N GLN A 130 -28.92 -12.25 -21.33
CA GLN A 130 -27.79 -11.99 -20.44
C GLN A 130 -26.49 -11.56 -21.13
N GLU A 131 -26.30 -10.25 -21.19
CA GLU A 131 -25.00 -9.65 -21.44
C GLU A 131 -24.13 -9.82 -20.20
N SER A 132 -22.88 -10.23 -20.37
CA SER A 132 -21.87 -10.21 -19.32
C SER A 132 -20.57 -9.66 -19.88
N ALA A 133 -19.80 -9.00 -19.03
CA ALA A 133 -18.51 -8.46 -19.38
C ALA A 133 -17.48 -8.87 -18.34
N ASP A 134 -16.39 -9.44 -18.80
CA ASP A 134 -15.24 -9.78 -17.97
C ASP A 134 -14.11 -8.82 -18.32
N VAL A 135 -13.62 -8.09 -17.33
CA VAL A 135 -12.45 -7.21 -17.44
C VAL A 135 -11.36 -7.77 -16.55
N PHE A 136 -10.16 -7.87 -17.11
CA PHE A 136 -8.96 -8.25 -16.42
C PHE A 136 -7.91 -7.18 -16.63
N VAL A 137 -7.39 -6.64 -15.53
CA VAL A 137 -6.32 -5.65 -15.54
C VAL A 137 -5.10 -6.21 -14.84
N ASP A 138 -3.95 -6.12 -15.49
CA ASP A 138 -2.66 -6.55 -14.97
C ASP A 138 -1.69 -5.37 -14.95
N GLU A 139 -1.48 -4.80 -13.77
CA GLU A 139 -0.62 -3.64 -13.54
C GLU A 139 0.74 -4.07 -13.01
N TYR A 140 1.82 -3.53 -13.58
CA TYR A 140 3.19 -3.64 -13.05
C TYR A 140 3.65 -2.27 -12.57
N TRP A 141 3.03 -1.75 -11.51
CA TRP A 141 3.41 -0.48 -10.88
C TRP A 141 4.18 -0.75 -9.61
N PRO A 142 5.52 -0.89 -9.68
CA PRO A 142 6.29 -1.23 -8.51
C PRO A 142 6.31 -0.07 -7.53
N ALA A 143 6.00 -0.37 -6.28
CA ALA A 143 6.03 0.55 -5.16
C ALA A 143 6.84 -0.07 -4.03
N ALA A 144 7.78 0.68 -3.48
CA ALA A 144 8.62 0.27 -2.37
C ALA A 144 8.57 1.33 -1.28
N PHE A 145 8.47 0.89 -0.04
CA PHE A 145 8.60 1.76 1.11
C PHE A 145 9.49 1.11 2.15
N ALA A 146 10.44 1.88 2.67
CA ALA A 146 11.31 1.50 3.76
C ALA A 146 11.27 2.59 4.82
N ASN A 147 11.18 2.16 6.07
CA ASN A 147 11.26 3.02 7.23
C ASN A 147 12.13 2.37 8.29
N TYR A 148 13.14 3.11 8.74
CA TYR A 148 13.98 2.77 9.86
C TYR A 148 13.82 3.83 10.93
N ASN A 149 13.50 3.41 12.16
CA ASN A 149 13.42 4.29 13.31
C ASN A 149 14.32 3.74 14.43
N ASN A 150 15.04 4.63 15.10
CA ASN A 150 15.80 4.33 16.30
C ASN A 150 15.50 5.39 17.36
N ILE A 151 15.01 4.95 18.51
CA ILE A 151 14.55 5.80 19.61
C ILE A 151 15.30 5.37 20.87
N ASP A 152 15.98 6.31 21.50
CA ASP A 152 16.50 6.19 22.84
C ASP A 152 15.89 7.30 23.70
N TYR A 153 15.11 6.92 24.70
CA TYR A 153 14.42 7.85 25.58
C TYR A 153 14.61 7.46 27.03
N SER A 154 14.94 8.45 27.84
CA SER A 154 14.95 8.35 29.29
C SER A 154 14.18 9.51 29.90
N GLY A 155 13.11 9.20 30.63
CA GLY A 155 12.27 10.23 31.24
C GLY A 155 11.04 9.67 31.97
N PRO A 156 10.07 10.53 32.28
CA PRO A 156 8.91 10.10 33.05
C PRO A 156 7.87 9.32 32.25
N GLU A 157 7.77 9.53 30.92
CA GLU A 157 6.77 8.87 30.05
C GLU A 157 6.98 9.22 28.58
N ILE A 158 7.20 8.21 27.73
CA ILE A 158 7.14 8.28 26.27
C ILE A 158 6.04 7.34 25.77
N ARG A 159 5.32 7.79 24.73
CA ARG A 159 4.39 6.97 23.96
C ARG A 159 4.80 6.98 22.50
N THR A 160 4.95 5.81 21.90
CA THR A 160 5.26 5.65 20.48
C THR A 160 4.28 4.67 19.86
N SER A 161 3.78 4.98 18.67
CA SER A 161 3.01 4.05 17.86
C SER A 161 3.48 4.07 16.42
N GLU A 162 3.47 2.89 15.82
CA GLU A 162 3.76 2.65 14.42
C GLU A 162 2.63 1.80 13.85
N HIS A 163 2.13 2.14 12.68
CA HIS A 163 1.15 1.38 11.94
C HIS A 163 1.55 1.41 10.47
N TYR A 164 1.75 0.25 9.88
CA TYR A 164 2.14 0.10 8.49
C TYR A 164 1.17 -0.82 7.78
N GLU A 165 0.74 -0.41 6.58
CA GLU A 165 -0.15 -1.19 5.75
C GLU A 165 0.46 -1.43 4.36
N ASN A 166 0.14 -2.59 3.80
CA ASN A 166 0.41 -2.96 2.41
C ASN A 166 -0.77 -3.78 1.85
N ASN A 167 -1.72 -3.11 1.20
CA ASN A 167 -2.90 -3.72 0.57
C ASN A 167 -3.62 -4.71 1.51
N GLY A 168 -3.92 -4.27 2.73
CA GLY A 168 -4.58 -5.08 3.76
C GLY A 168 -3.67 -5.95 4.64
N ASP A 169 -2.37 -6.07 4.33
CA ASP A 169 -1.39 -6.60 5.30
C ASP A 169 -0.99 -5.47 6.24
N VAL A 170 -1.20 -5.65 7.54
CA VAL A 170 -0.97 -4.62 8.57
C VAL A 170 0.06 -5.11 9.57
N VAL A 171 0.97 -4.24 9.97
CA VAL A 171 1.76 -4.41 11.19
C VAL A 171 1.67 -3.15 12.03
N ALA A 172 1.39 -3.28 13.32
CA ALA A 172 1.34 -2.18 14.24
C ALA A 172 2.09 -2.48 15.54
N SER A 173 2.69 -1.45 16.12
CA SER A 173 3.25 -1.47 17.47
C SER A 173 2.82 -0.21 18.23
N SER A 174 2.55 -0.34 19.52
CA SER A 174 2.32 0.78 20.43
C SER A 174 3.03 0.51 21.75
N ILE A 175 3.90 1.42 22.17
CA ILE A 175 4.75 1.25 23.37
C ILE A 175 4.62 2.49 24.25
N ASP A 176 4.22 2.26 25.50
CA ASP A 176 4.20 3.25 26.58
C ASP A 176 5.26 2.89 27.61
N SER A 177 6.28 3.74 27.75
CA SER A 177 7.45 3.43 28.58
C SER A 177 8.00 4.65 29.34
N TRP A 178 8.77 4.44 30.39
CA TRP A 178 9.55 5.48 31.07
C TRP A 178 11.01 5.49 30.60
N ASP A 179 11.51 4.31 30.24
CA ASP A 179 12.85 4.11 29.68
C ASP A 179 12.70 3.22 28.44
N LEU A 180 13.07 3.74 27.27
CA LEU A 180 12.82 3.08 25.99
C LEU A 180 14.07 3.12 25.12
N THR A 181 14.56 1.94 24.76
CA THR A 181 15.47 1.78 23.62
C THR A 181 14.75 0.94 22.58
N LYS A 182 14.42 1.54 21.43
CA LYS A 182 13.62 0.91 20.37
C LYS A 182 14.32 1.09 19.04
N GLN A 183 14.50 0.00 18.30
CA GLN A 183 14.91 0.01 16.92
C GLN A 183 13.87 -0.75 16.10
N SER A 184 13.34 -0.13 15.05
CA SER A 184 12.37 -0.75 14.15
C SER A 184 12.77 -0.56 12.70
N LEU A 185 12.46 -1.56 11.88
CA LEU A 185 12.64 -1.53 10.44
C LEU A 185 11.40 -2.12 9.78
N TYR A 186 10.70 -1.30 9.01
CA TYR A 186 9.66 -1.75 8.11
C TYR A 186 10.13 -1.64 6.66
N ARG A 187 9.90 -2.69 5.88
CA ARG A 187 10.12 -2.71 4.44
C ARG A 187 8.92 -3.34 3.77
N THR A 188 8.43 -2.71 2.73
CA THR A 188 7.36 -3.24 1.90
C THR A 188 7.66 -3.02 0.43
N TYR A 189 7.17 -3.95 -0.37
CA TYR A 189 7.27 -3.91 -1.81
C TYR A 189 5.99 -4.47 -2.43
N ILE A 190 5.51 -3.79 -3.46
CA ILE A 190 4.47 -4.25 -4.37
C ILE A 190 5.10 -4.23 -5.75
N ASN A 191 4.95 -5.32 -6.51
CA ASN A 191 5.47 -5.40 -7.88
C ASN A 191 4.36 -5.33 -8.92
N ARG A 192 3.26 -6.04 -8.63
CA ARG A 192 2.20 -6.33 -9.59
C ARG A 192 0.86 -6.32 -8.89
N THR A 193 -0.16 -5.78 -9.53
CA THR A 193 -1.54 -5.80 -9.06
C THR A 193 -2.44 -6.30 -10.18
N VAL A 194 -3.30 -7.25 -9.86
CA VAL A 194 -4.27 -7.85 -10.77
C VAL A 194 -5.66 -7.51 -10.27
N ILE A 195 -6.49 -7.00 -11.17
CA ILE A 195 -7.88 -6.65 -10.91
C ILE A 195 -8.74 -7.47 -11.88
N SER A 196 -9.67 -8.24 -11.34
CA SER A 196 -10.65 -9.03 -12.10
C SER A 196 -12.04 -8.52 -11.79
N LEU A 197 -12.75 -8.09 -12.82
CA LEU A 197 -14.09 -7.54 -12.71
C LEU A 197 -15.04 -8.35 -13.61
N ILE A 198 -16.06 -8.95 -13.01
CA ILE A 198 -17.11 -9.69 -13.70
C ILE A 198 -18.41 -8.91 -13.54
N VAL A 199 -18.93 -8.38 -14.64
CA VAL A 199 -20.17 -7.61 -14.70
C VAL A 199 -21.24 -8.46 -15.37
N THR A 200 -22.33 -8.69 -14.66
CA THR A 200 -23.54 -9.36 -15.17
C THR A 200 -24.74 -8.42 -14.96
N PRO A 201 -25.91 -8.68 -15.55
CA PRO A 201 -27.07 -7.81 -15.40
C PRO A 201 -27.54 -7.72 -13.94
N ASN A 202 -27.19 -8.72 -13.11
CA ASN A 202 -27.65 -8.84 -11.73
C ASN A 202 -26.60 -8.47 -10.68
N LYS A 203 -25.31 -8.65 -10.98
CA LYS A 203 -24.21 -8.43 -10.03
C LYS A 203 -22.93 -7.94 -10.70
N VAL A 204 -22.14 -7.21 -9.93
CA VAL A 204 -20.73 -6.92 -10.20
C VAL A 204 -19.92 -7.71 -9.17
N THR A 205 -18.88 -8.40 -9.61
CA THR A 205 -17.92 -9.08 -8.74
C THR A 205 -16.54 -8.54 -9.06
N GLU A 206 -15.84 -8.05 -8.04
CA GLU A 206 -14.49 -7.51 -8.13
C GLU A 206 -13.57 -8.39 -7.27
N ASP A 207 -12.41 -8.73 -7.81
CA ASP A 207 -11.33 -9.37 -7.07
C ASP A 207 -10.01 -8.65 -7.37
N VAL A 208 -9.32 -8.26 -6.30
CA VAL A 208 -8.06 -7.52 -6.37
C VAL A 208 -7.01 -8.31 -5.64
N ALA A 209 -5.90 -8.61 -6.31
CA ALA A 209 -4.78 -9.33 -5.74
C ALA A 209 -3.46 -8.69 -6.17
N SER A 210 -2.50 -8.62 -5.25
CA SER A 210 -1.19 -8.00 -5.54
C SER A 210 -0.05 -8.93 -5.15
N ASN A 211 1.02 -8.93 -5.97
CA ASN A 211 2.29 -9.51 -5.59
C ASN A 211 2.99 -8.52 -4.65
N LYS A 212 2.97 -8.86 -3.38
CA LYS A 212 3.35 -7.97 -2.29
C LYS A 212 4.18 -8.71 -1.24
N SER A 213 5.10 -7.99 -0.62
CA SER A 213 5.89 -8.48 0.51
C SER A 213 6.05 -7.39 1.55
N SER A 214 5.87 -7.73 2.82
CA SER A 214 6.10 -6.87 3.96
C SER A 214 7.01 -7.57 4.97
N PHE A 215 7.97 -6.82 5.48
CA PHE A 215 8.95 -7.25 6.46
C PHE A 215 9.02 -6.21 7.57
N TYR A 216 8.78 -6.64 8.80
CA TYR A 216 8.90 -5.80 9.99
C TYR A 216 9.82 -6.45 11.00
N VAL A 217 10.76 -5.68 11.54
CA VAL A 217 11.59 -6.07 12.67
C VAL A 217 11.46 -5.01 13.74
N LEU A 218 11.33 -5.47 14.97
CA LEU A 218 11.31 -4.64 16.17
C LEU A 218 12.26 -5.24 17.19
N GLU A 219 13.21 -4.44 17.65
CA GLU A 219 14.00 -4.69 18.84
C GLU A 219 13.66 -3.59 19.84
N SER A 220 13.15 -3.96 21.02
CA SER A 220 12.71 -3.00 22.01
C SER A 220 13.09 -3.46 23.40
N ARG A 221 13.69 -2.56 24.16
CA ARG A 221 13.83 -2.65 25.61
C ARG A 221 13.02 -1.53 26.23
N SER A 222 11.99 -1.91 26.98
CA SER A 222 11.09 -0.97 27.64
C SER A 222 10.96 -1.30 29.12
N THR A 223 10.89 -0.25 29.94
CA THR A 223 10.45 -0.32 31.32
C THR A 223 9.16 0.48 31.41
N GLY A 224 8.02 -0.21 31.26
CA GLY A 224 6.81 0.47 30.83
C GLY A 224 5.49 -0.16 31.27
N ALA A 225 4.43 0.54 30.90
CA ALA A 225 3.06 0.24 31.29
C ALA A 225 2.38 -0.74 30.34
N LEU A 226 2.64 -0.63 29.02
CA LEU A 226 2.03 -1.46 27.99
C LEU A 226 2.83 -1.40 26.68
N THR A 227 3.15 -2.57 26.14
CA THR A 227 3.56 -2.76 24.75
C THR A 227 2.52 -3.62 24.05
N HIS A 228 1.90 -3.08 23.01
CA HIS A 228 0.95 -3.77 22.14
C HIS A 228 1.59 -4.02 20.78
N LEU A 229 1.52 -5.25 20.30
CA LEU A 229 1.99 -5.65 18.98
C LEU A 229 0.83 -6.29 18.21
N GLU A 230 0.72 -5.95 16.94
CA GLU A 230 -0.31 -6.50 16.07
C GLU A 230 0.24 -6.77 14.67
N ALA A 231 -0.10 -7.93 14.12
CA ALA A 231 0.12 -8.25 12.72
C ALA A 231 -1.14 -8.88 12.14
N ILE A 232 -1.63 -8.33 11.03
CA ILE A 232 -2.79 -8.83 10.30
C ILE A 232 -2.35 -9.15 8.88
N LYS A 233 -2.57 -10.38 8.44
CA LYS A 233 -2.47 -10.73 7.03
C LYS A 233 -3.85 -10.57 6.40
N GLY A 234 -3.95 -9.65 5.44
CA GLY A 234 -5.15 -9.43 4.65
C GLY A 234 -5.32 -10.56 3.64
N GLY A 235 -6.48 -11.21 3.69
CA GLY A 235 -6.92 -12.12 2.64
C GLY A 235 -7.45 -11.36 1.42
N SER A 236 -7.50 -12.00 0.26
CA SER A 236 -8.37 -11.56 -0.83
C SER A 236 -9.86 -11.73 -0.44
N SER A 237 -10.78 -11.37 -1.33
CA SER A 237 -12.25 -11.47 -1.16
C SER A 237 -12.78 -12.83 -0.64
N CYS A 238 -11.93 -13.85 -0.65
CA CYS A 238 -12.18 -15.24 -0.31
C CYS A 238 -11.32 -15.80 0.85
N ASP A 239 -10.31 -15.08 1.34
CA ASP A 239 -9.35 -15.58 2.33
C ASP A 239 -9.69 -15.07 3.74
N SER A 240 -9.59 -15.97 4.73
CA SER A 240 -9.70 -15.61 6.13
C SER A 240 -8.57 -14.67 6.55
N THR A 241 -8.92 -13.56 7.22
CA THR A 241 -7.92 -12.70 7.85
C THR A 241 -7.22 -13.45 8.97
N SER A 242 -5.88 -13.45 8.95
CA SER A 242 -5.09 -14.00 10.05
C SER A 242 -4.57 -12.86 10.89
N ARG A 243 -4.83 -12.88 12.19
CA ARG A 243 -4.46 -11.83 13.13
C ARG A 243 -3.69 -12.40 14.30
N ILE A 244 -2.55 -11.78 14.59
CA ILE A 244 -1.77 -12.00 15.80
C ILE A 244 -1.77 -10.69 16.57
N SER A 245 -2.08 -10.75 17.85
CA SER A 245 -2.11 -9.58 18.73
C SER A 245 -1.60 -9.98 20.11
N GLU A 246 -0.63 -9.22 20.61
CA GLU A 246 0.08 -9.54 21.84
C GLU A 246 0.23 -8.27 22.69
N ASP A 247 0.01 -8.42 23.99
CA ASP A 247 0.15 -7.36 24.98
C ASP A 247 1.17 -7.76 26.03
N TYR A 248 2.16 -6.89 26.27
CA TYR A 248 3.21 -7.06 27.26
C TYR A 248 3.17 -5.89 28.26
N ARG A 249 3.51 -6.17 29.52
CA ARG A 249 3.55 -5.16 30.58
C ARG A 249 4.73 -5.42 31.52
N GLY A 250 5.36 -4.34 31.98
CA GLY A 250 6.46 -4.39 32.93
C GLY A 250 7.81 -4.08 32.30
N GLN A 251 8.84 -4.78 32.73
CA GLN A 251 10.18 -4.67 32.13
C GLN A 251 10.36 -5.77 31.11
N GLU A 252 10.55 -5.37 29.86
CA GLU A 252 10.56 -6.29 28.73
C GLU A 252 11.72 -6.02 27.79
N ASN A 253 12.17 -7.10 27.16
CA ASN A 253 13.14 -7.08 26.08
C ASN A 253 12.55 -7.93 24.95
N LEU A 254 12.07 -7.26 23.90
CA LEU A 254 11.29 -7.84 22.83
C LEU A 254 12.11 -7.82 21.54
N SER A 255 12.11 -8.96 20.85
CA SER A 255 12.61 -9.07 19.48
C SER A 255 11.52 -9.76 18.65
N LEU A 256 10.99 -9.03 17.68
CA LEU A 256 9.93 -9.49 16.80
C LEU A 256 10.40 -9.41 15.35
N VAL A 257 10.09 -10.46 14.58
CA VAL A 257 10.24 -10.46 13.13
C VAL A 257 8.93 -10.93 12.51
N ALA A 258 8.24 -10.03 11.80
CA ALA A 258 7.05 -10.36 11.03
C ALA A 258 7.38 -10.36 9.53
N ARG A 259 6.98 -11.44 8.84
CA ARG A 259 7.15 -11.59 7.39
C ARG A 259 5.81 -11.97 6.79
N MET A 260 5.36 -11.17 5.83
CA MET A 260 4.10 -11.39 5.13
C MET A 260 4.35 -11.30 3.63
N ASN A 261 3.99 -12.36 2.91
CA ASN A 261 4.12 -12.42 1.45
C ASN A 261 2.76 -12.75 0.84
N GLY A 262 2.44 -12.11 -0.27
CA GLY A 262 1.29 -12.41 -1.11
C GLY A 262 1.77 -12.55 -2.54
N THR A 263 1.41 -13.65 -3.20
CA THR A 263 1.78 -13.90 -4.59
C THR A 263 0.52 -14.12 -5.40
N VAL A 264 0.43 -13.46 -6.56
CA VAL A 264 -0.68 -13.67 -7.50
C VAL A 264 -0.25 -14.72 -8.52
N ILE A 265 -1.01 -15.80 -8.60
CA ILE A 265 -0.87 -16.80 -9.66
C ILE A 265 -1.88 -16.46 -10.75
N ARG A 266 -1.40 -16.24 -11.98
CA ARG A 266 -2.28 -16.09 -13.15
C ARG A 266 -2.93 -17.45 -13.41
N ARG A 267 -4.24 -17.56 -13.24
CA ARG A 267 -4.98 -18.74 -13.71
C ARG A 267 -5.01 -18.70 -15.24
N GLY A 268 -4.50 -19.74 -15.88
CA GLY A 268 -4.64 -19.91 -17.32
C GLY A 268 -6.05 -20.41 -17.67
N PRO A 269 -6.48 -20.29 -18.94
CA PRO A 269 -7.73 -20.90 -19.41
C PRO A 269 -7.74 -22.43 -19.24
N GLU A 270 -6.57 -23.05 -19.05
CA GLU A 270 -6.40 -24.49 -18.84
C GLU A 270 -6.67 -24.91 -17.39
N ASP A 271 -6.74 -23.96 -16.46
CA ASP A 271 -7.09 -24.18 -15.05
C ASP A 271 -8.62 -24.16 -14.81
N GLU A 272 -9.42 -23.84 -15.84
CA GLU A 272 -10.89 -23.76 -15.77
C GLU A 272 -11.60 -25.12 -15.67
N TRP A 273 -10.88 -26.24 -15.86
CA TRP A 273 -11.47 -27.58 -15.76
C TRP A 273 -11.78 -28.00 -14.31
N LEU A 274 -11.23 -27.29 -13.31
CA LEU A 274 -11.55 -27.54 -11.92
C LEU A 274 -12.88 -26.86 -11.58
N PRO A 275 -13.90 -27.61 -11.16
CA PRO A 275 -15.23 -27.08 -10.90
C PRO A 275 -15.14 -25.91 -9.91
N CYS A 276 -15.71 -24.80 -10.34
CA CYS A 276 -15.92 -23.55 -9.63
C CYS A 276 -16.69 -23.78 -8.31
N GLY A 277 -15.96 -24.20 -7.28
CA GLY A 277 -16.29 -24.04 -5.88
C GLY A 277 -15.40 -22.93 -5.30
N LEU A 278 -16.07 -21.88 -4.82
CA LEU A 278 -15.61 -20.87 -3.86
C LEU A 278 -14.23 -21.13 -3.23
N CYS A 279 -13.30 -20.18 -3.42
CA CYS A 279 -12.09 -19.99 -2.62
C CYS A 279 -11.16 -21.23 -2.54
N GLY A 280 -10.24 -21.38 -3.50
CA GLY A 280 -9.36 -22.54 -3.63
C GLY A 280 -7.88 -22.20 -3.75
N PHE A 281 -7.13 -22.57 -2.70
CA PHE A 281 -5.71 -22.47 -2.42
C PHE A 281 -4.74 -22.93 -3.53
N SER A 282 -3.54 -22.35 -3.52
CA SER A 282 -2.33 -23.18 -3.56
C SER A 282 -1.39 -22.77 -2.42
N ASN A 283 -1.31 -23.61 -1.38
CA ASN A 283 -0.14 -23.65 -0.51
C ASN A 283 0.99 -24.30 -1.31
N SER A 284 1.65 -23.53 -2.17
CA SER A 284 2.98 -23.91 -2.64
C SER A 284 3.98 -23.36 -1.63
N ARG A 285 4.48 -24.25 -0.78
CA ARG A 285 5.76 -24.06 -0.09
C ARG A 285 6.82 -23.99 -1.20
N GLN A 286 7.04 -22.81 -1.74
CA GLN A 286 8.20 -22.54 -2.57
C GLN A 286 9.24 -21.94 -1.63
N GLU A 287 10.17 -22.80 -1.19
CA GLU A 287 11.42 -22.35 -0.60
C GLU A 287 12.12 -21.48 -1.65
N PHE A 288 12.05 -20.16 -1.45
CA PHE A 288 12.87 -19.21 -2.19
C PHE A 288 14.05 -18.78 -1.31
N PRO A 289 15.22 -18.53 -1.94
CA PRO A 289 16.48 -18.38 -1.22
C PRO A 289 16.45 -17.19 -0.26
N SER A 290 17.05 -17.42 0.91
CA SER A 290 17.35 -16.40 1.92
C SER A 290 17.89 -15.11 1.28
N ALA A 291 17.25 -13.99 1.59
CA ALA A 291 17.64 -12.63 1.21
C ALA A 291 19.02 -12.23 1.79
N SER A 292 20.08 -12.82 1.23
CA SER A 292 21.48 -12.54 1.55
C SER A 292 22.24 -11.92 0.37
N SER A 293 21.52 -11.32 -0.59
CA SER A 293 22.14 -10.63 -1.72
C SER A 293 21.33 -9.40 -2.12
N PHE A 294 21.29 -8.40 -1.24
CA PHE A 294 20.97 -7.02 -1.61
C PHE A 294 21.89 -6.05 -0.85
N SER A 295 23.20 -6.29 -0.99
CA SER A 295 24.28 -5.45 -0.47
C SER A 295 24.97 -4.65 -1.59
N GLY A 296 24.24 -4.32 -2.67
CA GLY A 296 24.83 -3.81 -3.92
C GLY A 296 24.47 -2.38 -4.35
N LEU A 297 23.59 -1.65 -3.66
CA LEU A 297 23.12 -0.35 -4.15
C LEU A 297 23.03 0.76 -3.09
N LEU A 298 23.94 0.76 -2.12
CA LEU A 298 24.18 1.90 -1.20
C LEU A 298 25.68 2.23 -1.05
N SER A 299 26.50 1.86 -2.04
CA SER A 299 27.92 2.21 -2.13
C SER A 299 28.21 2.87 -3.48
N GLU A 300 27.57 4.01 -3.73
CA GLU A 300 28.20 5.03 -4.58
C GLU A 300 28.52 6.23 -3.69
N GLN A 301 29.83 6.38 -3.51
CA GLN A 301 30.48 7.43 -2.76
C GLN A 301 30.01 8.79 -3.25
N ILE A 302 29.60 9.63 -2.31
CA ILE A 302 29.70 11.08 -2.46
C ILE A 302 31.19 11.41 -2.33
N PRO A 303 31.91 11.83 -3.38
CA PRO A 303 33.25 12.36 -3.18
C PRO A 303 33.12 13.79 -2.64
N TYR A 304 33.46 13.93 -1.37
CA TYR A 304 33.97 15.19 -0.81
C TYR A 304 35.16 15.66 -1.66
N SER A 305 35.08 16.88 -2.19
CA SER A 305 36.29 17.64 -2.54
C SER A 305 36.16 19.06 -2.01
N GLU A 306 36.79 19.31 -0.85
CA GLU A 306 37.11 20.64 -0.38
C GLU A 306 38.60 20.91 -0.61
N SER A 307 38.86 21.95 -1.41
CA SER A 307 40.02 22.87 -1.49
C SER A 307 41.44 22.40 -1.11
N ALA A 308 42.40 22.65 -2.04
CA ALA A 308 43.62 23.42 -1.76
C ALA A 308 44.44 23.71 -3.04
N ARG A 309 44.26 24.90 -3.64
CA ARG A 309 45.27 25.90 -4.04
C ARG A 309 44.68 26.92 -5.01
#